data_AF-A0A7X6A5W9-F1
#
_entry.id   AF-A0A7X6A5W9-F1
#
_cell.length_a   1.000
_cell.length_b   1.000
_cell.length_c   1.000
_cell.angle_alpha   90.00
_cell.angle_beta   90.00
_cell.angle_gamma   90.00
#
_symmetry.space_group_name_H-M   'P 1'
#
loop_
_entity.id
_entity.type
_entity.pdbx_description
1 polymer ?
#
loop_
_entity_poly.entity_id
_entity_poly.type
_entity_poly.pdbx_seq_one_letter_code
_entity_poly.pdbx_strand_id
1 'polypeptide(L)' 'ALVAKLIKLRRSNIAWRQYRRNLITENKWRAVRHGKDGVLIDLGKRTEVTLESLVLEILELVDDVVD' A
#
# COMPACT_ATOMS: atom_id res chain seq x y z
N ALA A 1 1.33 2.28 -14.48
CA ALA A 1 2.12 1.74 -13.35
C ALA A 1 1.35 0.70 -12.52
N LEU A 2 0.53 1.06 -11.52
CA LEU A 2 -0.02 0.10 -10.53
C LEU A 2 -0.83 -1.06 -11.13
N VAL A 3 -1.77 -0.79 -12.04
CA VAL A 3 -2.56 -1.86 -12.70
C VAL A 3 -1.65 -2.80 -13.49
N ALA A 4 -0.64 -2.29 -14.18
CA ALA A 4 0.34 -3.09 -14.91
C ALA A 4 1.14 -4.00 -13.95
N LYS A 5 1.58 -3.45 -12.79
CA LYS A 5 2.26 -4.23 -11.75
C LYS A 5 1.37 -5.37 -11.23
N LEU A 6 0.10 -5.10 -10.95
CA LEU A 6 -0.85 -6.11 -10.49
C LEU A 6 -1.08 -7.22 -11.52
N ILE A 7 -1.14 -6.88 -12.82
CA ILE A 7 -1.23 -7.86 -13.91
C ILE A 7 0.03 -8.73 -13.98
N LYS A 8 1.23 -8.12 -13.91
CA LYS A 8 2.51 -8.84 -13.89
C LYS A 8 2.57 -9.84 -12.74
N LEU A 9 2.26 -9.40 -11.52
CA LEU A 9 2.30 -10.24 -10.33
C LEU A 9 1.27 -11.37 -10.38
N ARG A 10 0.07 -11.13 -10.93
CA ARG A 10 -0.92 -12.18 -11.17
C ARG A 10 -0.43 -13.24 -12.14
N ARG A 11 0.23 -12.85 -13.24
CA ARG A 11 0.83 -13.79 -14.21
C ARG A 11 1.95 -14.62 -13.58
N SER A 12 2.66 -14.05 -12.60
CA SER A 12 3.68 -14.73 -11.80
C SER A 12 3.12 -15.54 -10.61
N ASN A 13 1.80 -15.73 -10.53
CA ASN A 13 1.13 -16.45 -9.45
C ASN A 13 1.45 -15.91 -8.03
N ILE A 14 1.69 -14.61 -7.92
CA ILE A 14 1.89 -13.94 -6.63
C ILE A 14 0.54 -13.41 -6.14
N ALA A 15 0.22 -13.71 -4.88
CA ALA A 15 -0.97 -13.24 -4.19
C ALA A 15 -0.59 -12.62 -2.84
N TRP A 16 -1.42 -11.70 -2.36
CA TRP A 16 -1.24 -11.07 -1.05
C TRP A 16 -2.21 -11.62 -0.02
N ARG A 17 -1.80 -11.48 1.25
CA ARG A 17 -2.66 -11.72 2.39
C ARG A 17 -3.91 -10.84 2.31
N GLN A 18 -5.07 -11.48 2.45
CA GLN A 18 -6.33 -10.76 2.60
C GLN A 18 -6.45 -10.24 4.04
N TYR A 19 -6.60 -8.92 4.18
CA TYR A 19 -6.84 -8.29 5.48
C TYR A 19 -8.33 -8.05 5.71
N ARG A 20 -8.74 -8.08 6.98
CA ARG A 20 -10.13 -7.81 7.37
C ARG A 20 -10.50 -6.36 7.01
N ARG A 21 -11.75 -6.14 6.60
CA ARG A 21 -12.26 -4.83 6.16
C ARG A 21 -12.05 -3.73 7.21
N ASN A 22 -12.19 -4.04 8.49
CA ASN A 22 -12.00 -3.06 9.57
C ASN A 22 -10.58 -2.48 9.61
N LEU A 23 -9.55 -3.27 9.30
CA LEU A 23 -8.16 -2.80 9.24
C LEU A 23 -7.94 -1.81 8.08
N ILE A 24 -8.60 -2.06 6.94
CA ILE A 24 -8.56 -1.14 5.79
C ILE A 24 -9.31 0.16 6.11
N THR A 25 -10.47 0.04 6.77
CA THR A 25 -11.26 1.20 7.19
C THR A 25 -10.50 2.08 8.18
N GLU A 26 -9.73 1.51 9.11
CA GLU A 26 -8.87 2.26 10.03
C GLU A 26 -7.85 3.14 9.28
N ASN A 27 -7.12 2.58 8.31
CA ASN A 27 -6.19 3.37 7.50
C ASN A 27 -6.91 4.44 6.66
N LYS A 28 -8.13 4.17 6.17
CA LYS A 28 -8.93 5.20 5.50
C LYS A 28 -9.28 6.36 6.43
N TRP A 29 -9.69 6.07 7.66
CA TRP A 29 -9.99 7.12 8.65
C TRP A 29 -8.76 7.93 9.02
N ARG A 30 -7.61 7.29 9.23
CA ARG A 30 -6.33 7.98 9.48
C ARG A 30 -5.96 8.92 8.34
N ALA A 31 -6.07 8.45 7.09
CA ALA A 31 -5.79 9.27 5.91
C ALA A 31 -6.74 10.48 5.80
N VAL A 32 -8.04 10.29 6.02
CA VAL A 32 -9.03 11.39 5.98
C VAL A 32 -8.75 12.42 7.08
N ARG A 33 -8.36 11.96 8.28
CA ARG A 33 -8.16 12.84 9.44
C ARG A 33 -6.86 13.63 9.37
N HIS A 34 -5.78 13.01 8.91
CA HIS A 34 -4.42 13.57 9.02
C HIS A 34 -3.80 13.94 7.67
N GLY A 35 -4.43 13.56 6.55
CA GLY A 35 -3.97 13.90 5.22
C GLY A 35 -2.55 13.42 4.94
N LYS A 36 -1.76 14.26 4.26
CA LYS A 36 -0.38 13.94 3.84
C LYS A 36 0.61 13.78 5.00
N ASP A 37 0.35 14.45 6.12
CA ASP A 37 1.22 14.47 7.30
C ASP A 37 0.85 13.35 8.30
N GLY A 38 -0.08 12.48 7.91
CA GLY A 38 -0.55 11.37 8.73
C GLY A 38 0.34 10.13 8.69
N VAL A 39 0.09 9.25 9.67
CA VAL A 39 0.64 7.90 9.72
C VAL A 39 -0.44 6.87 9.44
N LEU A 40 -0.08 5.82 8.71
CA LEU A 40 -0.92 4.66 8.45
C LEU A 40 -0.29 3.42 9.09
N ILE A 41 -1.09 2.38 9.27
CA ILE A 41 -0.60 1.10 9.78
C ILE A 41 -0.08 0.28 8.60
N ASP A 42 1.20 -0.08 8.64
CA ASP A 42 1.73 -1.17 7.83
C ASP A 42 1.31 -2.49 8.49
N LEU A 43 0.34 -3.17 7.86
CA LEU A 43 -0.25 -4.41 8.39
C LEU A 43 0.69 -5.62 8.27
N GLY A 44 1.77 -5.53 7.49
CA GLY A 44 2.83 -6.53 7.42
C GLY A 44 3.82 -6.38 8.56
N LYS A 45 4.31 -5.15 8.76
CA LYS A 45 5.30 -4.79 9.80
C LYS A 45 4.68 -4.60 11.20
N ARG A 46 3.35 -4.44 11.29
CA ARG A 46 2.60 -4.17 12.53
C ARG A 46 3.07 -2.91 13.26
N THR A 47 3.39 -1.88 12.50
CA THR A 47 3.84 -0.58 13.01
C THR A 47 3.13 0.55 12.27
N GLU A 48 3.08 1.71 12.90
CA GLU A 48 2.69 2.95 12.24
C GLU A 48 3.87 3.48 11.41
N VAL A 49 3.56 3.96 10.21
CA VAL A 49 4.54 4.47 9.24
C VAL A 49 3.96 5.72 8.59
N THR A 50 4.80 6.69 8.23
CA THR A 50 4.35 7.90 7.54
C THR A 50 3.73 7.56 6.19
N LEU A 51 2.75 8.36 5.76
CA LEU A 51 2.18 8.21 4.42
C LEU A 51 3.26 8.33 3.35
N GLU A 52 4.18 9.28 3.51
CA GLU A 52 5.27 9.55 2.56
C GLU A 52 6.10 8.29 2.30
N SER A 53 6.56 7.58 3.33
CA SER A 53 7.38 6.39 3.12
C SER A 53 6.59 5.27 2.44
N LEU A 54 5.30 5.09 2.77
CA LEU A 54 4.46 4.09 2.11
C LEU A 54 4.24 4.42 0.63
N VAL A 55 4.10 5.71 0.29
CA VAL A 55 3.99 6.16 -1.10
C VAL A 55 5.29 5.90 -1.85
N LEU A 56 6.45 6.18 -1.24
CA LEU A 56 7.75 5.87 -1.84
C LEU A 56 7.94 4.35 -2.06
N GLU A 57 7.52 3.52 -1.10
CA GLU A 57 7.52 2.05 -1.26
C GLU A 57 6.60 1.61 -2.42
N ILE A 58 5.44 2.26 -2.62
CA ILE A 58 4.56 2.00 -3.78
C ILE A 58 5.22 2.42 -5.10
N LEU A 59 5.93 3.55 -5.12
CA LEU A 59 6.65 4.00 -6.32
C LEU A 59 7.76 3.01 -6.69
N GLU A 60 8.57 2.59 -5.73
CA GLU A 60 9.59 1.54 -5.92
C GLU A 60 8.96 0.23 -6.40
N LEU A 61 7.80 -0.16 -5.84
CA LEU A 61 7.09 -1.37 -6.25
C LEU A 61 6.70 -1.35 -7.72
N VAL A 62 6.33 -0.19 -8.28
CA VAL A 62 5.84 -0.09 -9.66
C VAL A 62 6.89 0.34 -10.68
N ASP A 63 8.11 0.66 -10.24
CA ASP A 63 9.19 1.18 -11.08
C ASP A 63 9.52 0.26 -12.27
N ASP A 64 9.55 -1.06 -12.04
CA ASP A 64 9.83 -2.09 -13.05
C ASP A 64 8.74 -2.27 -14.14
N VAL A 65 7.67 -1.50 -14.07
CA VAL A 65 6.57 -1.50 -15.04
C VAL A 65 6.21 -0.08 -15.50
N VAL A 66 7.07 0.88 -15.21
CA VAL A 66 7.03 2.23 -15.76
C VAL A 66 8.14 2.28 -16.82
N ASP A 67 7.76 2.49 -18.08
CA ASP A 67 8.70 2.76 -19.18
C ASP A 67 9.20 4.21 -19.10
#